data_AF-A0A923Y3Z9-F1
#
_entry.id   AF-A0A923Y3Z9-F1
#
_cell.length_a   1.000
_cell.length_b   1.000
_cell.length_c   1.000
_cell.angle_alpha   90.00
_cell.angle_beta   90.00
_cell.angle_gamma   90.00
#
_symmetry.space_group_name_H-M   'P 1'
#
loop_
_entity.id
_entity.type
_entity.pdbx_description
1 polymer ?
#
loop_
_entity_poly.entity_id
_entity_poly.type
_entity_poly.pdbx_seq_one_letter_code
_entity_poly.pdbx_strand_id
1 'polypeptide(L)'
;MTEKPDLAALLGSRICHDLISPIGAISNGLELLMMDGSQGGPEMVLISESVANANARIRFFRVAYGLAQAEQHMGRSEVQSILSDLTRGGRLQIEWQSDQDLMRREVKIAFLLIQCLESAMAYGGKVQIQMRDGRWLISGTANKLRMEPHLWDMLTDPSCRPAVIPAQVQFPLVAEELAHSHLRLTTELASTEIRLSF
;
A
#
# COMPACT_ATOMS: atom_id res chain seq x y z
N MET A 1 5.22 -5.14 -30.97
CA MET A 1 5.98 -4.33 -30.00
C MET A 1 5.03 -4.06 -28.85
N THR A 2 5.20 -4.74 -27.71
CA THR A 2 4.39 -4.48 -26.51
C THR A 2 4.85 -3.14 -25.95
N GLU A 3 4.04 -2.10 -26.10
CA GLU A 3 4.34 -0.79 -25.51
C GLU A 3 4.56 -0.96 -24.01
N LYS A 4 5.63 -0.34 -23.48
CA LYS A 4 5.87 -0.30 -22.04
C LYS A 4 4.67 0.40 -21.40
N PRO A 5 4.01 -0.17 -20.37
CA PRO A 5 2.88 0.48 -19.74
C PRO A 5 3.28 1.86 -19.22
N ASP A 6 2.44 2.87 -19.45
CA ASP A 6 2.64 4.21 -18.89
C ASP A 6 2.38 4.17 -17.38
N LEU A 7 3.41 3.78 -16.62
CA LEU A 7 3.34 3.66 -15.17
C LEU A 7 3.01 5.00 -14.52
N ALA A 8 3.40 6.13 -15.11
CA ALA A 8 3.08 7.45 -14.58
C ALA A 8 1.58 7.75 -14.69
N ALA A 9 0.97 7.47 -15.85
CA ALA A 9 -0.48 7.63 -16.03
C ALA A 9 -1.30 6.66 -15.16
N LEU A 10 -0.87 5.40 -15.05
CA LEU A 10 -1.50 4.41 -14.18
C LEU A 10 -1.43 4.82 -12.70
N LEU A 11 -0.26 5.32 -12.28
CA LEU A 11 -0.03 5.81 -10.92
C LEU A 11 -0.89 7.04 -10.61
N GLY A 12 -0.92 8.02 -11.52
CA GLY A 12 -1.77 9.21 -11.40
C GLY A 12 -3.24 8.82 -11.25
N SER A 13 -3.72 7.91 -12.10
CA SER A 13 -5.09 7.39 -12.03
C SER A 13 -5.39 6.71 -10.68
N ARG A 14 -4.44 5.91 -10.17
CA ARG A 14 -4.59 5.23 -8.87
C ARG A 14 -4.65 6.22 -7.69
N ILE A 15 -3.76 7.21 -7.67
CA ILE A 15 -3.74 8.23 -6.61
C ILE A 15 -5.05 9.04 -6.63
N CYS A 16 -5.50 9.48 -7.82
CA CYS A 16 -6.76 10.21 -7.95
C CYS A 16 -7.96 9.38 -7.46
N HIS A 17 -8.05 8.11 -7.87
CA HIS A 17 -9.11 7.20 -7.43
C HIS A 17 -9.13 7.04 -5.91
N ASP A 18 -7.99 6.81 -5.28
CA ASP A 18 -7.93 6.52 -3.84
C ASP A 18 -8.19 7.77 -2.98
N LEU A 19 -7.98 8.98 -3.51
CA LEU A 19 -8.22 10.24 -2.81
C LEU A 19 -9.60 10.85 -3.07
N ILE A 20 -10.29 10.46 -4.15
CA ILE A 20 -11.57 11.11 -4.50
C ILE A 20 -12.65 10.89 -3.44
N SER A 21 -12.71 9.69 -2.86
CA SER A 21 -13.71 9.34 -1.85
C SER A 21 -13.56 10.15 -0.55
N PRO A 22 -12.39 10.18 0.13
CA PRO A 22 -12.25 10.99 1.34
C PRO A 22 -12.38 12.49 1.07
N ILE A 23 -11.93 12.99 -0.09
CA ILE A 23 -12.12 14.41 -0.45
C ILE A 23 -13.61 14.74 -0.64
N GLY A 24 -14.37 13.89 -1.33
CA GLY A 24 -15.81 14.07 -1.51
C GLY A 24 -16.57 14.03 -0.18
N ALA A 25 -16.18 13.16 0.74
CA ALA A 25 -16.78 13.10 2.07
C ALA A 25 -16.54 14.38 2.91
N ILE A 26 -15.37 15.02 2.77
CA ILE A 26 -15.08 16.33 3.38
C ILE A 26 -16.02 17.40 2.82
N SER A 27 -16.15 17.49 1.50
CA SER A 27 -17.05 18.46 0.85
C SER A 27 -18.50 18.27 1.30
N ASN A 28 -19.00 17.03 1.30
CA ASN A 28 -20.35 16.72 1.74
C ASN A 28 -20.57 17.09 3.22
N GLY A 29 -19.60 16.80 4.10
CA GLY A 29 -19.70 17.18 5.50
C GLY A 29 -19.75 18.70 5.71
N LEU A 30 -18.95 19.45 4.94
CA LEU A 30 -18.97 20.92 4.98
C LEU A 30 -20.31 21.48 4.51
N GLU A 31 -20.90 20.94 3.44
CA GLU A 31 -22.22 21.35 2.96
C GLU A 31 -23.30 21.14 4.02
N LEU A 32 -23.29 19.98 4.69
CA LEU A 32 -24.23 19.68 5.78
C LEU A 32 -24.07 20.63 6.98
N LEU A 33 -22.84 20.95 7.37
CA LEU A 33 -22.58 21.93 8.45
C LEU A 33 -23.14 23.32 8.12
N MET A 34 -23.00 23.75 6.86
CA MET A 34 -23.53 25.05 6.42
C MET A 34 -25.06 25.10 6.40
N MET A 35 -25.73 23.95 6.28
CA MET A 35 -27.19 23.84 6.31
C MET A 35 -27.75 23.81 7.75
N ASP A 36 -27.10 23.08 8.67
CA ASP A 36 -27.59 22.89 10.04
C ASP A 36 -27.21 24.04 10.98
N GLY A 37 -26.09 24.74 10.70
CA GLY A 37 -25.64 25.89 11.49
C GLY A 37 -25.17 25.57 12.91
N SER A 38 -25.15 24.28 13.29
CA SER A 38 -24.66 23.82 14.59
C SER A 38 -23.14 23.58 14.55
N GLN A 39 -22.42 24.06 15.58
CA GLN A 39 -20.99 23.77 15.72
C GLN A 39 -20.80 22.46 16.48
N GLY A 40 -20.13 21.48 15.88
CA GLY A 40 -19.72 20.24 16.55
C GLY A 40 -20.66 19.03 16.41
N GLY A 41 -21.55 19.02 15.41
CA GLY A 41 -22.41 17.88 15.09
C GLY A 41 -21.69 16.68 14.44
N PRO A 42 -22.42 15.59 14.12
CA PRO A 42 -21.90 14.40 13.43
C PRO A 42 -21.11 14.70 12.14
N GLU A 43 -21.42 15.81 11.48
CA GLU A 43 -20.77 16.29 10.27
C GLU A 43 -19.31 16.69 10.55
N MET A 44 -19.02 17.32 11.69
CA MET A 44 -17.64 17.62 12.09
C MET A 44 -16.82 16.34 12.32
N VAL A 45 -17.46 15.28 12.84
CA VAL A 45 -16.81 13.97 13.02
C VAL A 45 -16.51 13.36 11.65
N LEU A 46 -17.48 13.35 10.74
CA LEU A 46 -17.30 12.86 9.37
C LEU A 46 -16.16 13.57 8.63
N ILE A 47 -16.09 14.91 8.74
CA ILE A 47 -15.02 15.71 8.14
C ILE A 47 -13.67 15.31 8.75
N SER A 48 -13.57 15.26 10.07
CA SER A 48 -12.34 14.91 10.78
C SER A 48 -11.82 13.52 10.38
N GLU A 49 -12.71 12.52 10.33
CA GLU A 49 -12.38 11.16 9.90
C GLU A 49 -11.93 11.12 8.43
N SER A 50 -12.60 11.88 7.56
CA SER A 50 -12.27 11.93 6.13
C SER A 50 -10.93 12.63 5.88
N VAL A 51 -10.63 13.70 6.62
CA VAL A 51 -9.32 14.37 6.62
C VAL A 51 -8.22 13.41 7.10
N ALA A 52 -8.48 12.68 8.19
CA ALA A 52 -7.55 11.68 8.70
C ALA A 52 -7.28 10.58 7.66
N ASN A 53 -8.33 10.08 6.97
CA ASN A 53 -8.19 9.08 5.92
C ASN A 53 -7.36 9.59 4.72
N ALA A 54 -7.66 10.80 4.23
CA ALA A 54 -6.90 11.42 3.14
C ALA A 54 -5.42 11.60 3.52
N ASN A 55 -5.14 12.10 4.72
CA ASN A 55 -3.76 12.28 5.21
C ASN A 55 -3.03 10.94 5.34
N ALA A 56 -3.68 9.91 5.86
CA ALA A 56 -3.10 8.56 5.96
C ALA A 56 -2.69 8.03 4.57
N ARG A 57 -3.57 8.17 3.57
CA ARG A 57 -3.30 7.77 2.17
C ARG A 57 -2.15 8.57 1.56
N ILE A 58 -2.12 9.88 1.74
CA ILE A 58 -1.02 10.73 1.25
C ILE A 58 0.31 10.31 1.86
N ARG A 59 0.36 10.09 3.18
CA ARG A 59 1.57 9.62 3.87
C ARG A 59 2.01 8.26 3.31
N PHE A 60 1.09 7.33 3.11
CA PHE A 60 1.39 6.04 2.51
C PHE A 60 1.94 6.18 1.08
N PHE A 61 1.29 6.95 0.21
CA PHE A 61 1.74 7.18 -1.17
C PHE A 61 3.11 7.86 -1.24
N ARG A 62 3.39 8.79 -0.34
CA ARG A 62 4.72 9.39 -0.21
C ARG A 62 5.80 8.34 0.07
N VAL A 63 5.47 7.28 0.82
CA VAL A 63 6.38 6.16 1.07
C VAL A 63 6.47 5.23 -0.14
N ALA A 64 5.34 4.69 -0.58
CA ALA A 64 5.24 3.65 -1.60
C ALA A 64 5.63 4.11 -3.01
N TYR A 65 5.25 5.34 -3.38
CA TYR A 65 5.42 5.86 -4.74
C TYR A 65 6.47 6.96 -4.85
N GLY A 66 6.83 7.58 -3.72
CA GLY A 66 7.85 8.62 -3.67
C GLY A 66 9.25 8.12 -4.06
N LEU A 67 10.10 9.07 -4.44
CA LEU A 67 11.52 8.82 -4.66
C LEU A 67 12.20 8.43 -3.34
N ALA A 68 13.04 7.39 -3.39
CA ALA A 68 13.85 6.94 -2.25
C ALA A 68 15.34 7.06 -2.62
N GLN A 69 16.03 7.96 -1.94
CA GLN A 69 17.48 8.15 -2.09
C GLN A 69 18.25 7.03 -1.39
N ALA A 70 19.47 6.73 -1.86
CA ALA A 70 20.23 5.54 -1.45
C ALA A 70 20.56 5.48 0.05
N GLU A 71 20.76 6.63 0.71
CA GLU A 71 21.15 6.71 2.13
C GLU A 71 20.02 7.23 3.04
N GLN A 72 18.81 7.37 2.49
CA GLN A 72 17.68 7.83 3.27
C GLN A 72 17.19 6.72 4.20
N HIS A 73 17.05 7.05 5.48
CA HIS A 73 16.49 6.16 6.49
C HIS A 73 15.07 6.58 6.87
N MET A 74 14.32 5.64 7.43
CA MET A 74 12.98 5.87 7.98
C MET A 74 12.86 5.18 9.33
N GLY A 75 12.39 5.94 10.33
CA GLY A 75 12.22 5.43 11.68
C GLY A 75 11.07 4.43 11.75
N ARG A 76 11.25 3.37 12.54
CA ARG A 76 10.21 2.36 12.78
C ARG A 76 8.88 2.97 13.25
N SER A 77 8.94 3.96 14.16
CA SER A 77 7.75 4.61 14.70
C SER A 77 6.95 5.35 13.61
N GLU A 78 7.65 5.97 12.65
CA GLU A 78 7.02 6.60 11.49
C GLU A 78 6.27 5.55 10.66
N VAL A 79 6.94 4.44 10.31
CA VAL A 79 6.32 3.34 9.54
C VAL A 79 5.07 2.81 10.24
N GLN A 80 5.19 2.47 11.52
CA GLN A 80 4.07 1.94 12.31
C GLN A 80 2.90 2.94 12.39
N SER A 81 3.19 4.24 12.55
CA SER A 81 2.14 5.27 12.58
C SER A 81 1.39 5.36 11.25
N ILE A 82 2.09 5.30 10.11
CA ILE A 82 1.47 5.37 8.77
C ILE A 82 0.57 4.16 8.54
N LEU A 83 1.05 2.96 8.86
CA LEU A 83 0.28 1.71 8.68
C LEU A 83 -0.92 1.64 9.63
N SER A 84 -0.77 2.10 10.87
CA SER A 84 -1.88 2.20 11.84
C SER A 84 -2.95 3.18 11.38
N ASP A 85 -2.56 4.37 10.90
CA ASP A 85 -3.50 5.36 10.38
C ASP A 85 -4.24 4.84 9.13
N LEU A 86 -3.53 4.15 8.21
CA LEU A 86 -4.10 3.64 6.97
C LEU A 86 -5.17 2.55 7.22
N THR A 87 -4.91 1.67 8.18
CA THR A 87 -5.77 0.51 8.48
C THR A 87 -6.85 0.80 9.53
N ARG A 88 -6.89 2.02 10.08
CA ARG A 88 -7.86 2.39 11.12
C ARG A 88 -9.30 2.18 10.63
N GLY A 89 -10.05 1.34 11.34
CA GLY A 89 -11.44 0.98 11.00
C GLY A 89 -11.58 0.09 9.76
N GLY A 90 -10.47 -0.37 9.17
CA GLY A 90 -10.44 -1.26 8.02
C GLY A 90 -10.52 -2.74 8.41
N ARG A 91 -10.73 -3.59 7.39
CA ARG A 91 -10.74 -5.06 7.55
C ARG A 91 -9.36 -5.70 7.44
N LEU A 92 -8.36 -4.93 7.02
CA LEU A 92 -6.96 -5.35 6.93
C LEU A 92 -6.23 -4.94 8.20
N GLN A 93 -5.55 -5.87 8.84
CA GLN A 93 -4.68 -5.61 9.99
C GLN A 93 -3.22 -5.75 9.56
N ILE A 94 -2.37 -4.81 9.94
CA ILE A 94 -0.94 -4.84 9.61
C ILE A 94 -0.12 -4.79 10.88
N GLU A 95 0.72 -5.80 11.09
CA GLU A 95 1.68 -5.88 12.19
C GLU A 95 3.10 -5.72 11.65
N TRP A 96 3.84 -4.75 12.18
CA TRP A 96 5.22 -4.47 11.78
C TRP A 96 6.20 -4.68 12.93
N GLN A 97 7.22 -5.50 12.69
CA GLN A 97 8.30 -5.80 13.64
C GLN A 97 9.67 -5.59 12.98
N SER A 98 10.45 -4.67 13.53
CA SER A 98 11.84 -4.43 13.14
C SER A 98 12.63 -3.89 14.33
N ASP A 99 13.93 -4.16 14.36
CA ASP A 99 14.79 -3.84 15.52
C ASP A 99 15.55 -2.52 15.39
N GLN A 100 15.56 -1.92 14.19
CA GLN A 100 16.38 -0.75 13.87
C GLN A 100 15.71 0.19 12.85
N ASP A 101 16.34 1.34 12.63
CA ASP A 101 16.03 2.25 11.53
C ASP A 101 16.21 1.54 10.19
N LEU A 102 15.33 1.90 9.25
CA LEU A 102 15.10 1.12 8.04
C LEU A 102 15.58 1.88 6.83
N MET A 103 16.19 1.19 5.86
CA MET A 103 16.49 1.80 4.57
C MET A 103 15.18 2.19 3.89
N ARG A 104 15.03 3.48 3.56
CA ARG A 104 13.79 4.04 3.00
C ARG A 104 13.33 3.31 1.74
N ARG A 105 14.28 2.80 0.95
CA ARG A 105 14.02 2.00 -0.26
C ARG A 105 13.45 0.62 0.05
N GLU A 106 13.94 -0.06 1.07
CA GLU A 106 13.38 -1.34 1.52
C GLU A 106 11.96 -1.16 2.07
N VAL A 107 11.73 -0.09 2.83
CA VAL A 107 10.38 0.28 3.29
C VAL A 107 9.44 0.56 2.11
N LYS A 108 9.94 1.21 1.04
CA LYS A 108 9.18 1.41 -0.21
C LYS A 108 8.73 0.07 -0.79
N ILE A 109 9.66 -0.88 -0.93
CA ILE A 109 9.36 -2.22 -1.44
C ILE A 109 8.32 -2.91 -0.53
N ALA A 110 8.50 -2.88 0.79
CA ALA A 110 7.54 -3.45 1.73
C ALA A 110 6.14 -2.82 1.62
N PHE A 111 6.04 -1.50 1.46
CA PHE A 111 4.75 -0.80 1.28
C PHE A 111 4.06 -1.19 -0.03
N LEU A 112 4.82 -1.31 -1.12
CA LEU A 112 4.27 -1.78 -2.39
C LEU A 112 3.79 -3.24 -2.29
N LEU A 113 4.54 -4.11 -1.61
CA LEU A 113 4.14 -5.50 -1.35
C LEU A 113 2.90 -5.60 -0.44
N ILE A 114 2.74 -4.69 0.53
CA ILE A 114 1.51 -4.58 1.32
C ILE A 114 0.31 -4.31 0.40
N GLN A 115 0.43 -3.44 -0.60
CA GLN A 115 -0.65 -3.20 -1.57
C GLN A 115 -0.91 -4.42 -2.47
N CYS A 116 0.13 -5.17 -2.84
CA CYS A 116 -0.05 -6.44 -3.55
C CYS A 116 -0.87 -7.43 -2.71
N LEU A 117 -0.54 -7.57 -1.43
CA LEU A 117 -1.29 -8.42 -0.49
C LEU A 117 -2.72 -7.92 -0.27
N GLU A 118 -2.92 -6.61 -0.07
CA GLU A 118 -4.24 -6.00 0.06
C GLU A 118 -5.13 -6.33 -1.14
N SER A 119 -4.59 -6.27 -2.36
CA SER A 119 -5.33 -6.61 -3.58
C SER A 119 -5.80 -8.06 -3.62
N ALA A 120 -5.03 -8.98 -3.00
CA ALA A 120 -5.42 -10.38 -2.87
C ALA A 120 -6.38 -10.64 -1.70
N MET A 121 -6.45 -9.74 -0.72
CA MET A 121 -7.26 -9.84 0.49
C MET A 121 -8.53 -8.99 0.42
N ALA A 122 -9.30 -9.11 -0.65
CA ALA A 122 -10.51 -8.31 -0.89
C ALA A 122 -11.56 -8.39 0.26
N TYR A 123 -11.50 -9.41 1.10
CA TYR A 123 -12.41 -9.61 2.24
C TYR A 123 -11.78 -9.26 3.61
N GLY A 124 -10.59 -8.64 3.62
CA GLY A 124 -9.80 -8.42 4.81
C GLY A 124 -8.84 -9.58 5.10
N GLY A 125 -8.03 -9.40 6.13
CA GLY A 125 -6.97 -10.33 6.48
C GLY A 125 -5.95 -9.71 7.42
N LYS A 126 -4.89 -10.45 7.67
CA LYS A 126 -3.76 -10.04 8.52
C LYS A 126 -2.48 -10.08 7.69
N VAL A 127 -1.74 -8.98 7.72
CA VAL A 127 -0.39 -8.89 7.15
C VAL A 127 0.60 -8.76 8.30
N GLN A 128 1.62 -9.60 8.30
CA GLN A 128 2.73 -9.52 9.25
C GLN A 128 4.01 -9.24 8.49
N ILE A 129 4.74 -8.22 8.93
CA ILE A 129 6.02 -7.81 8.36
C ILE A 129 7.08 -7.92 9.45
N GLN A 130 8.14 -8.66 9.16
CA GLN A 130 9.26 -8.85 10.06
C GLN A 130 10.58 -8.68 9.30
N MET A 131 11.54 -8.02 9.92
CA MET A 131 12.93 -8.02 9.49
C MET A 131 13.70 -8.96 10.42
N ARG A 132 14.29 -10.03 9.89
CA ARG A 132 15.12 -10.99 10.64
C ARG A 132 16.42 -11.24 9.90
N ASP A 133 17.54 -11.09 10.61
CA ASP A 133 18.90 -11.36 10.08
C ASP A 133 19.19 -10.66 8.74
N GLY A 134 18.69 -9.42 8.57
CA GLY A 134 18.87 -8.63 7.35
C GLY A 134 17.97 -9.05 6.18
N ARG A 135 16.98 -9.93 6.41
CA ARG A 135 16.00 -10.36 5.42
C ARG A 135 14.58 -9.96 5.79
N TRP A 136 13.83 -9.47 4.81
CA TRP A 136 12.40 -9.19 4.97
C TRP A 136 11.59 -10.47 4.86
N LEU A 137 10.67 -10.67 5.80
CA LEU A 137 9.64 -11.69 5.79
C LEU A 137 8.28 -10.99 5.88
N ILE A 138 7.48 -11.13 4.84
CA ILE A 138 6.15 -10.53 4.75
C ILE A 138 5.17 -11.67 4.52
N SER A 139 4.24 -11.88 5.44
CA SER A 139 3.18 -12.87 5.30
C SER A 139 1.81 -12.20 5.30
N GLY A 140 0.90 -12.78 4.55
CA GLY A 140 -0.47 -12.36 4.46
C GLY A 140 -1.42 -13.52 4.62
N THR A 141 -2.34 -13.47 5.59
CA THR A 141 -3.29 -14.54 5.88
C THR A 141 -4.73 -14.04 5.80
N ALA A 142 -5.58 -14.77 5.09
CA ALA A 142 -7.01 -14.46 4.99
C ALA A 142 -7.84 -15.73 4.80
N ASN A 143 -9.11 -15.68 5.22
CA ASN A 143 -10.06 -16.79 5.03
C ASN A 143 -10.30 -17.10 3.54
N LYS A 144 -10.18 -16.09 2.68
CA LYS A 144 -10.35 -16.21 1.23
C LYS A 144 -9.42 -15.23 0.53
N LEU A 145 -8.56 -15.75 -0.33
CA LEU A 145 -7.70 -14.97 -1.21
C LEU A 145 -8.28 -14.90 -2.63
N ARG A 146 -8.09 -13.75 -3.29
CA ARG A 146 -8.35 -13.55 -4.72
C ARG A 146 -7.02 -13.25 -5.40
N MET A 147 -6.33 -14.28 -5.87
CA MET A 147 -5.04 -14.12 -6.55
C MET A 147 -5.24 -14.10 -8.07
N GLU A 148 -4.52 -13.20 -8.73
CA GLU A 148 -4.35 -13.16 -10.19
C GLU A 148 -2.92 -13.62 -10.51
N PRO A 149 -2.68 -14.92 -10.84
CA PRO A 149 -1.34 -15.49 -10.88
C PRO A 149 -0.34 -14.70 -11.73
N HIS A 150 -0.77 -14.21 -12.90
CA HIS A 150 0.10 -13.44 -13.80
C HIS A 150 0.69 -12.17 -13.16
N LEU A 151 0.03 -11.56 -12.18
CA LEU A 151 0.56 -10.40 -11.46
C LEU A 151 1.67 -10.81 -10.49
N TRP A 152 1.55 -11.98 -9.88
CA TRP A 152 2.56 -12.49 -8.94
C TRP A 152 3.77 -13.04 -9.68
N ASP A 153 3.55 -13.68 -10.82
CA ASP A 153 4.62 -14.21 -11.68
C ASP A 153 5.61 -13.11 -12.10
N MET A 154 5.13 -11.89 -12.41
CA MET A 154 6.00 -10.76 -12.79
C MET A 154 6.96 -10.31 -11.68
N LEU A 155 6.66 -10.62 -10.41
CA LEU A 155 7.52 -10.26 -9.29
C LEU A 155 8.73 -11.21 -9.16
N THR A 156 8.66 -12.39 -9.77
CA THR A 156 9.70 -13.42 -9.71
C THR A 156 10.37 -13.66 -11.06
N ASP A 157 9.67 -13.40 -12.16
CA ASP A 157 10.16 -13.52 -13.53
C ASP A 157 10.13 -12.15 -14.25
N PRO A 158 11.29 -11.49 -14.43
CA PRO A 158 11.39 -10.21 -15.14
C PRO A 158 10.96 -10.23 -16.61
N SER A 159 10.83 -11.43 -17.21
CA SER A 159 10.33 -11.61 -18.57
C SER A 159 8.80 -11.54 -18.63
N CYS A 160 8.11 -11.84 -17.53
CA CYS A 160 6.66 -11.74 -17.43
C CYS A 160 6.25 -10.28 -17.29
N ARG A 161 5.52 -9.76 -18.29
CA ARG A 161 5.07 -8.36 -18.36
C ARG A 161 3.60 -8.28 -18.77
N PRO A 162 2.67 -8.68 -17.88
CA PRO A 162 1.24 -8.60 -18.18
C PRO A 162 0.81 -7.14 -18.33
N ALA A 163 -0.26 -6.91 -19.09
CA ALA A 163 -0.95 -5.63 -19.06
C ALA A 163 -1.57 -5.43 -17.68
N VAL A 164 -1.46 -4.21 -17.14
CA VAL A 164 -1.97 -3.86 -15.82
C VAL A 164 -2.89 -2.64 -15.89
N ILE A 165 -3.86 -2.60 -14.97
CA ILE A 165 -4.75 -1.45 -14.75
C ILE A 165 -4.25 -0.60 -13.56
N PRO A 166 -4.78 0.62 -13.33
CA PRO A 166 -4.36 1.46 -12.19
C PRO A 166 -4.44 0.77 -10.83
N ALA A 167 -5.43 -0.11 -10.61
CA ALA A 167 -5.58 -0.87 -9.37
C ALA A 167 -4.48 -1.92 -9.13
N GLN A 168 -3.66 -2.21 -10.17
CA GLN A 168 -2.59 -3.20 -10.17
C GLN A 168 -1.20 -2.57 -10.34
N VAL A 169 -1.10 -1.23 -10.41
CA VAL A 169 0.16 -0.52 -10.69
C VAL A 169 1.28 -0.82 -9.69
N GLN A 170 0.94 -1.21 -8.47
CA GLN A 170 1.90 -1.62 -7.44
C GLN A 170 2.78 -2.80 -7.88
N PHE A 171 2.27 -3.75 -8.68
CA PHE A 171 3.02 -4.92 -9.10
C PHE A 171 4.24 -4.59 -9.99
N PRO A 172 4.09 -3.85 -11.10
CA PRO A 172 5.26 -3.41 -11.87
C PRO A 172 6.16 -2.45 -11.09
N LEU A 173 5.63 -1.65 -10.17
CA LEU A 173 6.46 -0.78 -9.31
C LEU A 173 7.35 -1.59 -8.36
N VAL A 174 6.83 -2.69 -7.78
CA VAL A 174 7.66 -3.63 -7.00
C VAL A 174 8.77 -4.20 -7.89
N ALA A 175 8.42 -4.67 -9.09
CA ALA A 175 9.40 -5.27 -10.01
C ALA A 175 10.51 -4.28 -10.40
N GLU A 176 10.19 -3.02 -10.70
CA GLU A 176 11.18 -1.97 -10.99
C GLU A 176 12.07 -1.67 -9.77
N GLU A 177 11.51 -1.56 -8.57
CA GLU A 177 12.28 -1.27 -7.35
C GLU A 177 13.19 -2.44 -6.92
N LEU A 178 12.74 -3.69 -7.08
CA LEU A 178 13.57 -4.88 -6.85
C LEU A 178 14.76 -4.92 -7.81
N ALA A 179 14.51 -4.67 -9.10
CA ALA A 179 15.55 -4.62 -10.13
C ALA A 179 16.57 -3.49 -9.84
N HIS A 180 16.10 -2.30 -9.46
CA HIS A 180 16.95 -1.16 -9.11
C HIS A 180 17.78 -1.40 -7.83
N SER A 181 17.30 -2.26 -6.93
CA SER A 181 17.98 -2.58 -5.67
C SER A 181 18.83 -3.86 -5.75
N HIS A 182 18.84 -4.53 -6.92
CA HIS A 182 19.45 -5.85 -7.10
C HIS A 182 18.95 -6.93 -6.11
N LEU A 183 17.70 -6.77 -5.64
CA LEU A 183 17.05 -7.71 -4.72
C LEU A 183 16.21 -8.71 -5.52
N ARG A 184 16.02 -9.90 -4.96
CA ARG A 184 15.15 -10.94 -5.54
C ARG A 184 14.05 -11.29 -4.56
N LEU A 185 12.81 -11.24 -5.05
CA LEU A 185 11.66 -11.68 -4.27
C LEU A 185 11.47 -13.19 -4.41
N THR A 186 11.22 -13.86 -3.30
CA THR A 186 10.69 -15.23 -3.27
C THR A 186 9.23 -15.15 -2.86
N THR A 187 8.37 -15.90 -3.55
CA THR A 187 6.92 -15.95 -3.30
C THR A 187 6.45 -17.37 -3.05
N GLU A 188 5.74 -17.60 -1.95
CA GLU A 188 5.03 -18.85 -1.67
C GLU A 188 3.53 -18.53 -1.59
N LEU A 189 2.75 -19.10 -2.53
CA LEU A 189 1.32 -18.82 -2.67
C LEU A 189 0.53 -20.06 -2.25
N ALA A 190 -0.31 -19.93 -1.22
CA ALA A 190 -1.24 -20.96 -0.76
C ALA A 190 -2.69 -20.45 -0.81
N SER A 191 -3.65 -21.32 -0.52
CA SER A 191 -5.08 -20.98 -0.61
C SER A 191 -5.54 -19.90 0.38
N THR A 192 -4.89 -19.81 1.55
CA THR A 192 -5.23 -18.88 2.64
C THR A 192 -4.04 -18.06 3.12
N GLU A 193 -2.85 -18.27 2.55
CA GLU A 193 -1.62 -17.62 2.97
C GLU A 193 -0.74 -17.25 1.77
N ILE A 194 -0.14 -16.07 1.80
CA ILE A 194 0.91 -15.63 0.88
C ILE A 194 2.15 -15.29 1.72
N ARG A 195 3.31 -15.85 1.39
CA ARG A 195 4.58 -15.49 2.01
C ARG A 195 5.55 -14.93 0.99
N LEU A 196 6.22 -13.85 1.38
CA LEU A 196 7.12 -13.08 0.55
C LEU A 196 8.40 -12.86 1.32
N SER A 197 9.53 -12.95 0.64
CA SER A 197 10.82 -12.60 1.25
C SER A 197 11.79 -12.04 0.23
N PHE A 198 12.60 -11.08 0.64
CA PHE A 198 13.66 -10.46 -0.15
C PHE A 198 14.79 -9.97 0.74
#